data_AF-J2TRX4-F1
#
_entry.id   AF-J2TRX4-F1
#
_cell.length_a   1.000
_cell.length_b   1.000
_cell.length_c   1.000
_cell.angle_alpha   90.00
_cell.angle_beta   90.00
_cell.angle_gamma   90.00
#
_symmetry.space_group_name_H-M   'P 1'
#
loop_
_entity.id
_entity.type
_entity.pdbx_description
1 polymer ?
#
loop_
_entity_poly.entity_id
_entity_poly.type
_entity_poly.pdbx_seq_one_letter_code
_entity_poly.pdbx_strand_id
1 'polypeptide(L)'
;MTLYESILLEVRNGVLSNPFEVQELTSERRQVMCLVNKELVEKYRIGFDFFMKSAIGTTIANKASDGKTGAGGNSVSNGAKAQYLRVAPGVYKVLEPAQ
;
A
#
# COMPACT_ATOMS: atom_id res chain seq x y z
N MET A 1 0.69 10.12 -7.90
CA MET A 1 -0.10 8.87 -8.00
C MET A 1 -0.62 8.50 -6.61
N THR A 2 -1.73 7.79 -6.55
CA THR A 2 -2.21 7.22 -5.28
C THR A 2 -1.28 6.08 -4.84
N LEU A 3 -1.29 5.74 -3.54
CA LEU A 3 -0.53 4.60 -3.03
C LEU A 3 -0.85 3.30 -3.80
N TYR A 4 -2.12 3.11 -4.17
CA TYR A 4 -2.56 1.97 -4.97
C TYR A 4 -1.91 1.92 -6.34
N GLU A 5 -1.92 3.02 -7.08
CA GLU A 5 -1.31 3.08 -8.41
C GLU A 5 0.21 2.85 -8.34
N SER A 6 0.88 3.39 -7.30
CA SER A 6 2.30 3.16 -7.09
C SER A 6 2.64 1.71 -6.77
N ILE A 7 1.86 1.05 -5.91
CA ILE A 7 2.05 -0.38 -5.59
C ILE A 7 1.74 -1.25 -6.81
N LEU A 8 0.65 -0.96 -7.52
CA LEU A 8 0.27 -1.70 -8.74
C LEU A 8 1.37 -1.62 -9.80
N LEU A 9 1.97 -0.43 -9.99
CA LEU A 9 3.09 -0.24 -10.90
C LEU A 9 4.30 -1.10 -10.49
N GLU A 10 4.69 -1.08 -9.21
CA GLU A 10 5.84 -1.86 -8.75
C GLU A 10 5.61 -3.37 -8.87
N VAL A 11 4.40 -3.85 -8.59
CA VAL A 11 4.04 -5.25 -8.79
C VAL A 11 4.14 -5.65 -10.25
N ARG A 12 3.60 -4.83 -11.17
CA ARG A 12 3.66 -5.10 -12.62
C ARG A 12 5.08 -5.12 -13.17
N ASN A 13 5.96 -4.30 -12.60
CA ASN A 13 7.36 -4.22 -12.99
C ASN A 13 8.25 -5.24 -12.27
N GLY A 14 7.69 -6.09 -11.40
CA GLY A 14 8.46 -7.09 -10.63
C GLY A 14 9.36 -6.49 -9.54
N VAL A 15 9.18 -5.22 -9.19
CA VAL A 15 9.94 -4.54 -8.12
C VAL A 15 9.40 -4.92 -6.74
N LEU A 16 8.10 -5.19 -6.65
CA LEU A 16 7.42 -5.65 -5.45
C LEU A 16 6.81 -7.03 -5.71
N SER A 17 6.92 -7.92 -4.71
CA SER A 17 6.32 -9.25 -4.76
C SER A 17 4.79 -9.20 -4.88
N ASN A 18 4.16 -10.29 -5.30
CA ASN A 18 2.70 -10.40 -5.30
C ASN A 18 2.27 -11.83 -4.91
N PRO A 19 1.83 -12.06 -3.66
CA PRO A 19 1.57 -11.08 -2.60
C PRO A 19 2.85 -10.44 -2.04
N PHE A 20 2.72 -9.30 -1.37
CA PHE A 20 3.80 -8.57 -0.69
C PHE A 20 3.51 -8.37 0.79
N GLU A 21 4.57 -8.20 1.58
CA GLU A 21 4.46 -7.76 2.96
C GLU A 21 4.48 -6.23 3.06
N VAL A 22 3.62 -5.66 3.92
CA VAL A 22 3.62 -4.19 4.16
C VAL A 22 4.99 -3.72 4.66
N GLN A 23 5.73 -4.56 5.38
CA GLN A 23 7.08 -4.24 5.87
C GLN A 23 8.06 -4.00 4.72
N GLU A 24 7.89 -4.64 3.56
CA GLU A 24 8.74 -4.40 2.39
C GLU A 24 8.62 -2.96 1.89
N LEU A 25 7.44 -2.36 2.00
CA LEU A 25 7.14 -0.97 1.61
C LEU A 25 7.72 0.05 2.60
N THR A 26 7.93 -0.38 3.85
CA THR A 26 8.51 0.44 4.92
C THR A 26 9.92 0.00 5.29
N SER A 27 10.65 -0.60 4.34
CA SER A 27 12.04 -1.03 4.55
C SER A 27 13.00 0.14 4.46
N GLU A 28 14.15 0.05 5.13
CA GLU A 28 15.19 1.10 5.14
C GLU A 28 15.66 1.47 3.73
N ARG A 29 15.73 0.49 2.81
CA ARG A 29 16.07 0.72 1.38
C ARG A 29 15.11 1.66 0.65
N ARG A 30 13.89 1.86 1.17
CA ARG A 30 12.87 2.76 0.61
C ARG A 30 12.77 4.08 1.37
N GLN A 31 13.42 4.20 2.53
CA GLN A 31 13.34 5.37 3.38
C GLN A 31 14.01 6.56 2.71
N VAL A 32 13.37 7.73 2.79
CA VAL A 32 13.87 9.01 2.30
C VAL A 32 13.52 10.11 3.27
N MET A 33 14.38 11.12 3.36
CA MET A 33 14.08 12.36 4.09
C MET A 33 13.57 13.41 3.11
N CYS A 34 12.35 13.89 3.30
CA CYS A 34 11.74 14.92 2.46
C CYS A 34 11.62 16.23 3.24
N LEU A 35 11.99 17.35 2.64
CA LEU A 35 11.73 18.67 3.22
C LEU A 35 10.26 19.05 2.99
N VAL A 36 9.48 19.17 4.06
CA VAL A 36 8.07 19.57 4.05
C VAL A 36 7.91 20.74 5.01
N ASN A 37 7.44 21.89 4.53
CA ASN A 37 7.23 23.08 5.36
C ASN A 37 8.46 23.48 6.21
N LYS A 38 9.67 23.34 5.64
CA LYS A 38 10.98 23.60 6.29
C LYS A 38 11.38 22.57 7.36
N GLU A 39 10.64 21.49 7.52
CA GLU A 39 11.00 20.36 8.40
C GLU A 39 11.39 19.13 7.58
N LEU A 40 12.40 18.39 8.04
CA LEU A 40 12.78 17.11 7.44
C LEU A 40 11.88 16.01 8.00
N VAL A 41 11.12 15.38 7.11
CA VAL A 41 10.15 14.33 7.45
C VAL A 41 10.55 13.03 6.78
N GLU A 42 10.54 11.94 7.56
CA GLU A 42 10.74 10.58 7.05
C GLU A 42 9.54 10.14 6.19
N LYS A 43 9.83 9.70 4.97
CA LYS A 43 8.88 9.07 4.06
C LYS A 43 9.49 7.84 3.41
N TYR A 44 8.66 7.09 2.69
CA TYR A 44 9.07 5.88 1.99
C TYR A 44 8.69 5.99 0.52
N ARG A 45 9.65 5.70 -0.35
CA ARG A 45 9.48 5.71 -1.80
C ARG A 45 8.73 4.46 -2.26
N ILE A 46 7.60 4.69 -2.92
CA ILE A 46 6.79 3.65 -3.55
C ILE A 46 6.39 4.15 -4.94
N GLY A 47 6.82 3.44 -5.97
CA GLY A 47 6.77 3.87 -7.36
C GLY A 47 7.59 5.16 -7.56
N PHE A 48 6.89 6.22 -7.96
CA PHE A 48 7.47 7.55 -8.15
C PHE A 48 7.09 8.55 -7.04
N ASP A 49 6.37 8.11 -6.01
CA ASP A 49 5.85 8.96 -4.93
C ASP A 49 6.42 8.58 -3.54
N PHE A 50 6.19 9.48 -2.57
CA PHE A 50 6.70 9.35 -1.21
C PHE A 50 5.56 9.39 -0.18
N PHE A 51 5.48 8.37 0.66
CA PHE A 51 4.39 8.17 1.60
C PHE A 51 4.90 8.10 3.04
N MET A 52 4.10 8.62 3.99
CA MET A 52 4.41 8.47 5.42
C MET A 52 4.20 7.01 5.84
N LYS A 53 5.05 6.51 6.75
CA LYS A 53 4.96 5.14 7.30
C LYS A 53 3.55 4.80 7.81
N SER A 54 2.98 5.71 8.60
CA SER A 54 1.66 5.57 9.21
C SER A 54 0.54 5.52 8.18
N ALA A 55 0.68 6.24 7.07
CA ALA A 55 -0.30 6.27 5.99
C ALA A 55 -0.29 4.96 5.19
N ILE A 56 0.88 4.37 4.93
CA ILE A 56 1.00 3.17 4.07
C ILE A 56 0.15 2.02 4.61
N GLY A 57 0.42 1.56 5.83
CA GLY A 57 -0.29 0.42 6.41
C GLY A 57 -1.78 0.69 6.58
N THR A 58 -2.14 1.88 7.07
CA THR A 58 -3.53 2.29 7.29
C THR A 58 -4.33 2.35 5.98
N THR A 59 -3.76 2.95 4.93
CA THR A 59 -4.42 3.05 3.62
C THR A 59 -4.63 1.67 2.98
N ILE A 60 -3.61 0.79 3.03
CA ILE A 60 -3.72 -0.58 2.51
C ILE A 60 -4.81 -1.34 3.26
N ALA A 61 -4.76 -1.34 4.60
CA ALA A 61 -5.74 -2.05 5.42
C ALA A 61 -7.17 -1.53 5.20
N ASN A 62 -7.37 -0.21 5.13
CA ASN A 62 -8.69 0.39 4.92
C ASN A 62 -9.30 0.05 3.55
N LYS A 63 -8.46 -0.16 2.54
CA LYS A 63 -8.86 -0.46 1.15
C LYS A 63 -8.78 -1.96 0.81
N ALA A 64 -8.53 -2.81 1.80
CA ALA A 64 -8.45 -4.26 1.61
C ALA A 64 -9.80 -4.96 1.87
N SER A 65 -10.00 -6.11 1.23
CA SER A 65 -10.94 -7.13 1.69
C SER A 65 -10.14 -8.30 2.26
N ASP A 66 -10.61 -8.90 3.35
CA ASP A 66 -10.02 -10.07 3.96
C ASP A 66 -10.30 -11.32 3.12
N GLY A 67 -9.25 -12.02 2.68
CA GLY A 67 -9.40 -13.13 1.75
C GLY A 67 -10.03 -14.39 2.33
N LYS A 68 -10.15 -14.50 3.66
CA LYS A 68 -10.80 -15.64 4.31
C LYS A 68 -12.26 -15.37 4.65
N THR A 69 -12.53 -14.17 5.16
CA THR A 69 -13.85 -13.80 5.70
C THR A 69 -14.66 -12.94 4.76
N GLY A 70 -14.04 -12.34 3.74
CA GLY A 70 -14.63 -11.33 2.87
C GLY A 70 -14.79 -9.96 3.52
N ALA A 71 -14.49 -9.82 4.82
CA ALA A 71 -14.68 -8.58 5.57
C ALA A 71 -13.86 -7.43 4.98
N GLY A 72 -14.50 -6.28 4.77
CA GLY A 72 -13.85 -5.08 4.28
C GLY A 72 -13.08 -4.34 5.38
N GLY A 73 -11.97 -3.72 5.00
CA GLY A 73 -11.40 -2.62 5.77
C GLY A 73 -12.35 -1.42 5.81
N ASN A 74 -12.06 -0.43 6.65
CA ASN A 74 -12.98 0.69 6.91
C ASN A 74 -13.53 1.36 5.63
N SER A 75 -12.70 1.62 4.62
CA SER A 75 -13.19 2.22 3.37
C SER A 75 -14.06 1.26 2.56
N VAL A 76 -13.70 -0.02 2.52
CA VAL A 76 -14.46 -1.04 1.78
C VAL A 76 -15.82 -1.29 2.42
N SER A 77 -15.87 -1.38 3.75
CA SER A 77 -17.12 -1.49 4.52
C SER A 77 -18.02 -0.27 4.34
N ASN A 78 -17.44 0.89 4.03
CA ASN A 78 -18.18 2.12 3.68
C ASN A 78 -18.46 2.26 2.16
N GLY A 79 -18.40 1.16 1.40
CA GLY A 79 -18.81 1.12 -0.01
C GLY A 79 -17.72 1.42 -1.04
N ALA A 80 -16.47 1.63 -0.63
CA ALA A 80 -15.37 1.73 -1.60
C ALA A 80 -15.04 0.37 -2.21
N LYS A 81 -14.65 0.34 -3.49
CA LYS A 81 -14.12 -0.88 -4.10
C LYS A 81 -12.81 -1.30 -3.41
N ALA A 82 -12.68 -2.60 -3.13
CA ALA A 82 -11.45 -3.17 -2.61
C ALA A 82 -10.32 -3.03 -3.64
N GLN A 83 -9.17 -2.55 -3.18
CA GLN A 83 -7.94 -2.40 -3.98
C GLN A 83 -6.91 -3.46 -3.63
N TYR A 84 -7.06 -4.11 -2.48
CA TYR A 84 -6.16 -5.14 -1.99
C TYR A 84 -6.95 -6.32 -1.44
N LEU A 85 -6.32 -7.49 -1.47
CA LEU A 85 -6.78 -8.69 -0.78
C LEU A 85 -5.80 -9.01 0.35
N ARG A 86 -6.26 -9.01 1.60
CA ARG A 86 -5.46 -9.46 2.73
C ARG A 86 -5.38 -10.99 2.73
N VAL A 87 -4.19 -11.53 2.51
CA VAL A 87 -3.98 -12.99 2.47
C VAL A 87 -3.53 -13.55 3.82
N ALA A 88 -2.82 -12.74 4.59
CA ALA A 88 -2.39 -13.02 5.96
C ALA A 88 -2.21 -11.69 6.73
N PRO A 89 -2.02 -11.70 8.06
CA PRO A 89 -1.67 -10.49 8.79
C PRO A 89 -0.43 -9.79 8.21
N GLY A 90 -0.57 -8.55 7.76
CA GLY A 90 0.53 -7.77 7.17
C GLY A 90 0.87 -8.13 5.72
N VAL A 91 0.19 -9.10 5.11
CA VAL A 91 0.48 -9.59 3.76
C VAL A 91 -0.72 -9.35 2.84
N TYR A 92 -0.48 -8.70 1.71
CA TYR A 92 -1.53 -8.25 0.79
C TYR A 92 -1.20 -8.60 -0.66
N LYS A 93 -2.24 -8.89 -1.42
CA LYS A 93 -2.20 -8.99 -2.88
C LYS A 93 -2.87 -7.75 -3.46
N VAL A 94 -2.27 -7.11 -4.46
CA VAL A 94 -2.94 -6.01 -5.18
C VAL A 94 -4.05 -6.57 -6.07
N LEU A 95 -5.23 -5.96 -6.04
CA LEU A 95 -6.33 -6.31 -6.93
C LEU A 95 -6.22 -5.46 -8.19
N GLU A 96 -5.99 -6.11 -9.33
CA GLU A 96 -5.96 -5.42 -10.61
C GLU A 96 -7.37 -4.97 -11.00
N PRO A 97 -7.53 -3.80 -11.65
CA PRO A 97 -8.80 -3.45 -12.25
C PRO A 97 -9.14 -4.47 -13.34
N ALA A 98 -10.41 -4.85 -13.46
CA ALA A 98 -10.89 -5.61 -14.62
C ALA A 98 -10.57 -4.80 -15.89
N GLN A 99 -9.97 -5.47 -16.88
CA GLN A 99 -9.67 -4.90 -18.19
C GLN A 99 -10.95 -4.65 -18.99
#